data_AF-D3AD40-F1
#
_entry.id   AF-D3AD40-F1
#
_cell.length_a   1.000
_cell.length_b   1.000
_cell.length_c   1.000
_cell.angle_alpha   90.00
_cell.angle_beta   90.00
_cell.angle_gamma   90.00
#
_symmetry.space_group_name_H-M   'P 1'
#
loop_
_entity.id
_entity.type
_entity.pdbx_description
1 polymer ?
#
loop_
_entity_poly.entity_id
_entity_poly.type
_entity_poly.pdbx_seq_one_letter_code
_entity_poly.pdbx_strand_id
1 'polypeptide(L)'
;MKSITVNNERRFTMAKVAIVMGSDSDMPVMAQAADVLEKLGVDFEITVISAHREPDIFFEYAKTAEARGVKVMIAGAGKAAHLP
;
A
#
# COMPACT_ATOMS: atom_id res chain seq x y z
N MET A 1 24.35 -3.87 -39.66
CA MET A 1 24.16 -3.83 -38.19
C MET A 1 23.72 -2.42 -37.82
N LYS A 2 22.43 -2.20 -37.58
CA LYS A 2 21.92 -0.94 -37.02
C LYS A 2 21.57 -1.21 -35.56
N SER A 3 22.26 -0.50 -34.68
CA SER A 3 22.10 -0.51 -33.23
C SER A 3 20.65 -0.21 -32.86
N ILE A 4 20.01 -1.13 -32.16
CA ILE A 4 18.70 -0.91 -31.56
C ILE A 4 18.95 -0.15 -30.26
N THR A 5 18.75 1.16 -30.28
CA THR A 5 18.63 1.96 -29.05
C THR A 5 17.29 1.60 -28.41
N VAL A 6 17.33 0.78 -27.37
CA VAL A 6 16.14 0.53 -26.54
C VAL A 6 15.92 1.78 -25.69
N ASN A 7 14.91 2.58 -26.05
CA ASN A 7 14.43 3.69 -25.22
C ASN A 7 13.83 3.12 -23.92
N ASN A 8 14.68 2.96 -22.90
CA ASN A 8 14.26 2.57 -21.57
C ASN A 8 13.77 3.79 -20.77
N GLU A 9 12.62 4.36 -21.17
CA GLU A 9 11.98 5.46 -20.45
C GLU A 9 10.78 5.02 -19.59
N ARG A 10 10.55 3.72 -19.42
CA ARG A 10 9.79 3.25 -18.26
C ARG A 10 10.74 3.18 -17.07
N ARG A 11 10.94 4.31 -16.41
CA ARG A 11 11.33 4.29 -14.99
C ARG A 11 10.24 3.46 -14.31
N PHE A 12 10.55 2.21 -13.97
CA PHE A 12 9.76 1.46 -13.01
C PHE A 12 9.94 2.23 -11.70
N THR A 13 9.07 3.22 -11.46
CA THR A 13 8.87 3.72 -10.10
C THR A 13 8.50 2.47 -9.32
N MET A 14 9.33 2.09 -8.34
CA MET A 14 9.03 0.97 -7.46
C MET A 14 7.57 1.09 -7.05
N ALA A 15 6.77 0.07 -7.39
CA ALA A 15 5.34 0.14 -7.20
C ALA A 15 5.10 0.26 -5.69
N LYS A 16 4.61 1.42 -5.24
CA LYS A 16 4.42 1.65 -3.81
C LYS A 16 3.12 1.00 -3.35
N VAL A 17 3.19 0.07 -2.42
CA VAL A 17 2.03 -0.57 -1.78
C VAL A 17 1.75 0.08 -0.43
N ALA A 18 0.50 0.36 -0.13
CA ALA A 18 0.09 0.89 1.17
C ALA A 18 -0.66 -0.17 1.97
N ILE A 19 -0.11 -0.58 3.11
CA ILE A 19 -0.76 -1.48 4.06
C ILE A 19 -1.44 -0.61 5.12
N VAL A 20 -2.75 -0.75 5.28
CA VAL A 20 -3.54 -0.03 6.29
C VAL A 20 -4.33 -1.00 7.14
N MET A 21 -4.38 -0.77 8.45
CA MET A 21 -5.17 -1.58 9.38
C MET A 21 -5.91 -0.72 10.41
N GLY A 22 -7.00 -1.23 10.96
CA GLY A 22 -7.84 -0.47 11.89
C GLY A 22 -7.37 -0.48 13.34
N SER A 23 -6.41 -1.35 13.69
CA SER A 23 -5.92 -1.57 15.05
C SER A 23 -4.52 -2.16 15.05
N ASP A 24 -3.70 -1.82 16.04
CA ASP A 24 -2.40 -2.46 16.28
C ASP A 24 -2.52 -3.98 16.51
N SER A 25 -3.68 -4.42 17.00
CA SER A 25 -3.98 -5.85 17.16
C SER A 25 -3.98 -6.63 15.84
N ASP A 26 -4.13 -5.95 14.71
CA ASP A 26 -4.11 -6.56 13.38
C ASP A 26 -2.67 -6.71 12.84
N MET A 27 -1.69 -6.04 13.45
CA MET A 27 -0.29 -6.00 13.00
C MET A 27 0.34 -7.39 12.82
N PRO A 28 0.16 -8.37 13.74
CA PRO A 28 0.75 -9.70 13.56
C PRO A 28 0.26 -10.43 12.30
N VAL A 29 -0.95 -10.13 11.82
CA VAL A 29 -1.50 -10.68 10.57
C VAL A 29 -1.01 -9.86 9.39
N MET A 30 -1.11 -8.53 9.48
CA MET A 30 -0.78 -7.63 8.37
C MET A 30 0.73 -7.60 8.05
N ALA A 31 1.60 -7.90 9.01
CA ALA A 31 3.04 -8.03 8.81
C ALA A 31 3.40 -9.11 7.76
N GLN A 32 2.56 -10.14 7.61
CA GLN A 32 2.79 -11.18 6.60
C GLN A 32 2.73 -10.62 5.16
N ALA A 33 1.94 -9.56 4.93
CA ALA A 33 1.93 -8.88 3.64
C ALA A 33 3.22 -8.09 3.42
N ALA A 34 3.72 -7.39 4.44
CA ALA A 34 5.01 -6.71 4.38
C ALA A 34 6.15 -7.69 4.09
N ASP A 35 6.22 -8.83 4.77
CA ASP A 35 7.25 -9.86 4.55
C ASP A 35 7.30 -10.35 3.09
N VAL A 36 6.14 -10.45 2.43
CA VAL A 36 6.06 -10.86 1.02
C VAL A 36 6.54 -9.74 0.10
N LEU A 37 6.14 -8.49 0.37
CA LEU A 37 6.56 -7.33 -0.42
C LEU A 37 8.07 -7.10 -0.31
N GLU A 38 8.66 -7.28 0.88
CA GLU A 38 10.11 -7.24 1.09
C GLU A 38 10.83 -8.30 0.24
N LYS A 39 10.35 -9.54 0.26
CA LYS A 39 10.94 -10.63 -0.56
C LYS A 39 10.85 -10.37 -2.06
N LEU A 40 9.83 -9.64 -2.50
CA LEU A 40 9.62 -9.26 -3.89
C LEU A 40 10.35 -7.97 -4.27
N GLY A 41 10.96 -7.26 -3.32
CA GLY A 41 11.62 -5.97 -3.55
C GLY A 41 10.63 -4.86 -3.93
N VAL A 42 9.40 -4.92 -3.41
CA VAL A 42 8.34 -3.94 -3.66
C VAL A 42 8.31 -2.95 -2.50
N ASP A 43 8.42 -1.65 -2.80
CA ASP A 43 8.34 -0.61 -1.77
C ASP A 43 6.95 -0.56 -1.14
N PHE A 44 6.87 -0.41 0.18
CA PHE A 44 5.60 -0.28 0.88
C PHE A 44 5.65 0.68 2.06
N GLU A 45 4.46 1.11 2.48
CA GLU A 45 4.23 1.79 3.75
C GLU A 45 3.21 1.01 4.58
N ILE A 46 3.30 1.11 5.90
CA ILE A 46 2.35 0.49 6.83
C ILE A 46 1.82 1.55 7.79
N THR A 47 0.49 1.58 8.00
CA THR A 47 -0.14 2.55 8.89
C THR A 47 -1.37 1.96 9.59
N VAL A 48 -1.71 2.53 10.74
CA VAL A 48 -2.87 2.15 11.55
C VAL A 48 -3.85 3.32 11.53
N ILE A 49 -4.98 3.14 10.85
CA ILE A 49 -6.04 4.15 10.72
C ILE A 49 -7.38 3.44 10.86
N SER A 50 -8.14 3.80 11.88
CA SER A 50 -9.45 3.18 12.09
C SER A 50 -10.53 3.88 11.26
N ALA A 51 -11.10 3.19 10.27
CA ALA A 51 -12.22 3.71 9.49
C ALA A 51 -13.46 4.07 10.35
N HIS A 52 -13.63 3.43 11.52
CA HIS A 52 -14.76 3.70 12.42
C HIS A 52 -14.49 4.80 13.45
N ARG A 53 -13.25 4.95 13.93
CA ARG A 53 -12.90 5.96 14.94
C ARG A 53 -12.41 7.26 14.32
N GLU A 54 -11.77 7.16 13.15
CA GLU A 54 -11.06 8.24 12.47
C GLU A 54 -11.42 8.27 10.96
N PRO A 55 -12.72 8.38 10.60
CA PRO A 55 -13.16 8.28 9.21
C PRO A 55 -12.53 9.35 8.31
N ASP A 56 -12.41 10.59 8.78
CA ASP A 56 -11.85 11.69 7.99
C ASP A 56 -10.37 11.44 7.64
N ILE A 57 -9.59 10.94 8.59
CA ILE A 57 -8.18 10.58 8.36
C ILE A 57 -8.08 9.44 7.33
N PHE A 58 -8.94 8.42 7.46
CA PHE A 58 -8.99 7.32 6.51
C PHE A 58 -9.33 7.80 5.09
N PHE A 59 -10.33 8.67 4.94
CA PHE A 59 -10.72 9.21 3.64
C PHE A 59 -9.61 10.06 3.01
N GLU A 60 -8.97 10.94 3.77
CA GLU A 60 -7.87 11.75 3.25
C GLU A 60 -6.65 10.90 2.90
N TYR A 61 -6.35 9.87 3.69
CA TYR A 61 -5.29 8.91 3.38
C TYR A 61 -5.55 8.18 2.05
N ALA A 62 -6.78 7.72 1.83
CA ALA A 62 -7.18 7.03 0.61
C ALA A 62 -7.21 7.96 -0.62
N LYS A 63 -7.80 9.16 -0.51
CA LYS A 63 -7.88 10.14 -1.60
C LYS A 63 -6.51 10.59 -2.09
N THR A 64 -5.55 10.73 -1.18
CA THR A 64 -4.20 11.21 -1.51
C THR A 64 -3.25 10.08 -1.94
N ALA A 65 -3.65 8.81 -1.82
CA ALA A 65 -2.79 7.65 -2.07
C ALA A 65 -2.15 7.68 -3.48
N GLU A 66 -2.96 7.93 -4.52
CA GLU A 66 -2.47 7.99 -5.90
C GLU A 66 -1.42 9.08 -6.10
N ALA A 67 -1.66 10.28 -5.56
CA ALA A 67 -0.73 11.41 -5.62
C ALA A 67 0.59 11.11 -4.87
N ARG A 68 0.53 10.28 -3.82
CA ARG A 68 1.70 9.77 -3.07
C ARG A 68 2.40 8.60 -3.80
N GLY A 69 1.97 8.25 -5.00
CA GLY A 69 2.55 7.18 -5.82
C GLY A 69 2.10 5.77 -5.46
N VAL A 70 1.13 5.62 -4.53
CA VAL A 70 0.57 4.32 -4.15
C VAL A 70 -0.16 3.72 -5.35
N LYS A 71 0.16 2.47 -5.65
CA LYS A 71 -0.44 1.71 -6.77
C LYS A 71 -1.41 0.63 -6.30
N VAL A 72 -1.24 0.12 -5.09
CA VAL A 72 -2.08 -0.91 -4.48
C VAL A 72 -2.24 -0.60 -3.00
N MET A 73 -3.44 -0.80 -2.45
CA MET A 73 -3.70 -0.76 -1.01
C MET A 73 -4.06 -2.17 -0.52
N ILE A 74 -3.45 -2.59 0.59
CA ILE A 74 -3.79 -3.82 1.32
C ILE A 74 -4.41 -3.38 2.65
N ALA A 75 -5.68 -3.70 2.85
CA ALA A 75 -6.46 -3.14 3.93
C ALA A 75 -6.97 -4.26 4.87
N GLY A 76 -6.61 -4.20 6.15
CA GLY A 76 -6.97 -5.21 7.16
C GLY A 76 -7.95 -4.67 8.21
N ALA A 77 -9.01 -5.42 8.50
CA ALA A 77 -9.97 -5.10 9.56
C ALA A 77 -10.57 -6.35 10.21
N GLY A 78 -10.82 -6.29 11.53
CA GLY A 78 -11.48 -7.35 12.30
C GLY A 78 -12.98 -7.12 12.57
N LYS A 79 -13.72 -8.23 12.76
CA LYS A 79 -15.12 -8.35 13.25
C LYS A 79 -16.25 -7.72 12.39
N ALA A 80 -16.15 -6.44 12.04
CA ALA A 80 -17.12 -5.73 11.19
C ALA A 80 -16.34 -5.03 10.07
N ALA A 81 -16.00 -5.80 9.03
CA ALA A 81 -15.16 -5.35 7.93
C ALA A 81 -15.95 -4.44 6.97
N HIS A 82 -16.04 -3.15 7.29
CA HIS A 82 -16.41 -2.09 6.36
C HIS A 82 -15.16 -1.41 5.78
N LEU A 83 -14.25 -2.22 5.23
CA LEU A 83 -13.11 -1.75 4.46
C LEU A 83 -13.37 -2.15 2.99
N PRO A 84 -13.39 -1.21 2.04
CA PRO A 84 -13.48 -1.53 0.62
C PRO A 84 -12.20 -2.20 0.10
#